data_AF-A0A0R2H1C0-F1
#
_entry.id   AF-A0A0R2H1C0-F1
#
_cell.length_a   1.000
_cell.length_b   1.000
_cell.length_c   1.000
_cell.angle_alpha   90.00
_cell.angle_beta   90.00
_cell.angle_gamma   90.00
#
_symmetry.space_group_name_H-M   'P 1'
#
loop_
_entity.id
_entity.type
_entity.pdbx_description
1 polymer ?
#
loop_
_entity_poly.entity_id
_entity_poly.type
_entity_poly.pdbx_seq_one_letter_code
_entity_poly.pdbx_strand_id
1 'polypeptide(L)'
;MIGAMMLLSPVFAAIMNGASSPSNRWTFMFTLPMALTVPILLNNLKKMTNRDFYWIIGFFGVAFLSLFYAFNFNFGSKYASMLFIAFAMLVLVYVTRTRPKGLYLIVLLAMFNALTVMQQNRTIDLDPNQSNLLPTKKVEKLIDNQSKYFDENKGETVHTDDGSTLETADALQKNASLNRSYIQSPLGNISGMISPAANLAMNGSAHSIETYWSYENGAPAKLFNNIQLLGNSNNDITGNFDRRAVISNLMGIKYWFVNNGGANPPATYKPISDKKINNQTVTKSDDVYPLAYTTDQVVSTKTFNRASPTKKEAYVAQGAVTNALPESATSDQFANQVKSVKIKKSANAKATQTVHYRFTSKNGAKPTGIYLPADASLAGNEIHLEVSNLKFKPFSLYQKATYATNAHNGKAKKAAALPDGKTDYATNTKAYKFNWLRNHANSIGKFVDGYRVTAKYGRTERIFGQRGQNNLSYYSPAKDATLNMGPAKGTSQQQFIPFSFDTLGTYSFDVNVKTIPVDQRFDAVAQRAQANAVPLDIKRDAITGTVNVKKPQILVTSIPYSTGWQSDHNDIINVNDGFVGIKLKTGTNQLNLKYQTPGLHLGLILSVIGIALLLIFSVVLFFL
;
A
#
# COMPACT_ATOMS: atom_id res chain seq x y z
N MET A 1 0.70 -27.13 -23.92
CA MET A 1 2.03 -26.58 -24.30
C MET A 1 2.08 -25.06 -24.18
N ILE A 2 1.21 -24.30 -24.88
CA ILE A 2 1.16 -22.82 -24.81
C ILE A 2 1.07 -22.30 -23.37
N GLY A 3 0.15 -22.86 -22.57
CA GLY A 3 0.01 -22.48 -21.19
C GLY A 3 1.25 -22.70 -20.31
N ALA A 4 2.01 -23.77 -20.56
CA ALA A 4 3.26 -24.03 -19.84
C ALA A 4 4.36 -23.03 -20.24
N MET A 5 4.43 -22.64 -21.52
CA MET A 5 5.35 -21.60 -21.98
C MET A 5 5.00 -20.24 -21.36
N MET A 6 3.70 -19.92 -21.23
CA MET A 6 3.24 -18.71 -20.55
C MET A 6 3.63 -18.69 -19.07
N LEU A 7 3.63 -19.84 -18.38
CA LEU A 7 4.02 -19.92 -16.96
C LEU A 7 5.49 -19.62 -16.70
N LEU A 8 6.36 -19.91 -17.68
CA LEU A 8 7.80 -19.68 -17.59
C LEU A 8 8.19 -18.22 -17.89
N SER A 9 7.23 -17.39 -18.28
CA SER A 9 7.49 -16.00 -18.66
C SER A 9 6.84 -15.02 -17.67
N PRO A 10 7.65 -14.18 -16.99
CA PRO A 10 7.12 -13.15 -16.12
C PRO A 10 6.29 -12.11 -16.89
N VAL A 11 6.52 -11.95 -18.20
CA VAL A 11 5.75 -11.02 -19.05
C VAL A 11 4.31 -11.49 -19.19
N PHE A 12 4.09 -12.77 -19.50
CA PHE A 12 2.74 -13.33 -19.60
C PHE A 12 2.04 -13.32 -18.23
N ALA A 13 2.77 -13.66 -17.16
CA ALA A 13 2.26 -13.56 -15.80
C ALA A 13 1.84 -12.12 -15.42
N ALA A 14 2.56 -11.11 -15.91
CA ALA A 14 2.20 -9.71 -15.70
C ALA A 14 0.97 -9.32 -16.53
N ILE A 15 0.95 -9.63 -17.83
CA ILE A 15 -0.18 -9.30 -18.73
C ILE A 15 -1.49 -9.88 -18.19
N MET A 16 -1.49 -11.16 -17.81
CA MET A 16 -2.67 -11.84 -17.25
C MET A 16 -3.08 -11.33 -15.87
N ASN A 17 -2.24 -10.48 -15.25
CA ASN A 17 -2.50 -9.80 -13.98
C ASN A 17 -2.61 -8.26 -14.17
N GLY A 18 -3.14 -7.83 -15.32
CA GLY A 18 -3.39 -6.42 -15.63
C GLY A 18 -2.12 -5.58 -15.75
N ALA A 19 -0.99 -6.21 -16.09
CA ALA A 19 0.36 -5.62 -16.10
C ALA A 19 0.82 -5.05 -14.75
N SER A 20 0.14 -5.38 -13.65
CA SER A 20 0.41 -4.82 -12.32
C SER A 20 1.66 -5.42 -11.65
N SER A 21 1.81 -6.75 -11.75
CA SER A 21 2.92 -7.53 -11.20
C SER A 21 2.93 -8.92 -11.85
N PRO A 22 4.09 -9.56 -12.03
CA PRO A 22 4.15 -10.94 -12.53
C PRO A 22 3.46 -11.90 -11.56
N SER A 23 2.22 -12.28 -11.84
CA SER A 23 1.46 -13.16 -10.97
C SER A 23 0.73 -14.23 -11.76
N ASN A 24 1.02 -15.48 -11.44
CA ASN A 24 0.39 -16.64 -12.09
C ASN A 24 -0.99 -16.97 -11.50
N ARG A 25 -1.78 -15.97 -11.06
CA ARG A 25 -3.15 -16.18 -10.53
C ARG A 25 -4.08 -16.82 -11.56
N TRP A 26 -3.86 -16.52 -12.83
CA TRP A 26 -4.55 -17.14 -13.96
C TRP A 26 -4.31 -18.66 -14.06
N THR A 27 -3.35 -19.24 -13.32
CA THR A 27 -3.18 -20.70 -13.24
C THR A 27 -4.41 -21.43 -12.74
N PHE A 28 -5.32 -20.77 -12.01
CA PHE A 28 -6.60 -21.37 -11.65
C PHE A 28 -7.39 -21.81 -12.88
N MET A 29 -7.22 -21.13 -14.02
CA MET A 29 -7.82 -21.53 -15.30
C MET A 29 -7.25 -22.84 -15.85
N PHE A 30 -6.05 -23.27 -15.43
CA PHE A 30 -5.51 -24.58 -15.80
C PHE A 30 -6.08 -25.72 -14.98
N THR A 31 -6.67 -25.45 -13.81
CA THR A 31 -7.13 -26.52 -12.93
C THR A 31 -8.21 -27.36 -13.61
N LEU A 32 -9.13 -26.73 -14.34
CA LEU A 32 -10.18 -27.43 -15.08
C LEU A 32 -9.63 -28.28 -16.23
N PRO A 33 -8.84 -27.75 -17.21
CA PRO A 33 -8.20 -28.59 -18.22
C PRO A 33 -7.39 -29.74 -17.63
N MET A 34 -6.59 -29.49 -16.58
CA MET A 34 -5.81 -30.54 -15.91
C MET A 34 -6.72 -31.58 -15.24
N ALA A 35 -7.80 -31.17 -14.58
CA ALA A 35 -8.77 -32.09 -14.01
C ALA A 35 -9.43 -32.96 -15.09
N LEU A 36 -9.74 -32.38 -16.26
CA LEU A 36 -10.30 -33.12 -17.41
C LEU A 36 -9.30 -34.10 -18.05
N THR A 37 -7.99 -33.90 -17.89
CA THR A 37 -7.00 -34.90 -18.38
C THR A 37 -7.06 -36.22 -17.59
N VAL A 38 -7.51 -36.20 -16.34
CA VAL A 38 -7.62 -37.39 -15.49
C VAL A 38 -8.62 -38.42 -16.04
N PRO A 39 -9.90 -38.09 -16.33
CA PRO A 39 -10.82 -39.06 -16.90
C PRO A 39 -10.38 -39.54 -18.29
N ILE A 40 -9.74 -38.68 -19.11
CA ILE A 40 -9.17 -39.08 -20.41
C ILE A 40 -8.07 -40.12 -20.22
N LEU A 41 -7.16 -39.90 -19.26
CA LEU A 41 -6.10 -40.84 -18.89
C LEU A 41 -6.70 -42.16 -18.41
N LEU A 42 -7.69 -42.11 -17.52
CA LEU A 42 -8.36 -43.31 -16.99
C LEU A 42 -9.08 -44.11 -18.09
N ASN A 43 -9.76 -43.43 -19.02
CA ASN A 43 -10.47 -44.09 -20.14
C ASN A 43 -9.50 -44.77 -21.12
N ASN A 44 -8.28 -44.24 -21.25
CA ASN A 44 -7.25 -44.80 -22.13
C ASN A 44 -6.19 -45.63 -21.39
N LEU A 45 -6.36 -45.89 -20.09
CA LEU A 45 -5.36 -46.54 -19.24
C LEU A 45 -4.92 -47.91 -19.77
N LYS A 46 -5.86 -48.68 -20.35
CA LYS A 46 -5.59 -50.00 -20.94
C LYS A 46 -4.77 -49.95 -22.23
N LYS A 47 -4.74 -48.80 -22.91
CA LYS A 47 -4.01 -48.59 -24.17
C LYS A 47 -2.56 -48.14 -23.95
N MET A 48 -2.19 -47.80 -22.71
CA MET A 48 -0.86 -47.28 -22.38
C MET A 48 0.19 -48.38 -22.31
N THR A 49 1.37 -48.09 -22.84
CA THR A 49 2.54 -48.99 -22.84
C THR A 49 3.40 -48.80 -21.60
N ASN A 50 4.29 -49.75 -21.29
CA ASN A 50 5.29 -49.58 -20.22
C ASN A 50 6.14 -48.31 -20.39
N ARG A 51 6.45 -47.95 -21.65
CA ARG A 51 7.25 -46.77 -21.97
C ARG A 51 6.56 -45.47 -21.53
N ASP A 52 5.24 -45.39 -21.70
CA ASP A 52 4.45 -44.23 -21.29
C ASP A 52 4.52 -44.03 -19.76
N PHE A 53 4.45 -45.13 -19.01
CA PHE A 53 4.58 -45.09 -17.55
C PHE A 53 5.97 -44.71 -17.09
N TYR A 54 7.04 -45.17 -17.74
CA TYR A 54 8.40 -44.74 -17.41
C TYR A 54 8.59 -43.24 -17.58
N TRP A 55 8.02 -42.66 -18.64
CA TRP A 55 8.05 -41.21 -18.83
C TRP A 55 7.26 -40.46 -17.76
N ILE A 56 6.06 -40.93 -17.44
CA ILE A 56 5.22 -40.31 -16.39
C ILE A 56 5.92 -40.39 -15.03
N ILE A 57 6.32 -41.58 -14.59
CA ILE A 57 6.99 -41.79 -13.30
C ILE A 57 8.32 -41.04 -13.25
N GLY A 58 9.09 -41.07 -14.33
CA GLY A 58 10.37 -40.36 -14.43
C GLY A 58 10.20 -38.84 -14.32
N PHE A 59 9.27 -38.25 -15.08
CA PHE A 59 8.99 -36.82 -15.03
C PHE A 59 8.54 -36.37 -13.63
N PHE A 60 7.55 -37.07 -13.05
CA PHE A 60 7.04 -36.71 -11.72
C PHE A 60 8.05 -37.03 -10.61
N GLY A 61 8.90 -38.04 -10.78
CA GLY A 61 10.01 -38.32 -9.87
C GLY A 61 11.06 -37.20 -9.86
N VAL A 62 11.44 -36.69 -11.03
CA VAL A 62 12.33 -35.51 -11.13
C VAL A 62 11.66 -34.27 -10.54
N ALA A 63 10.37 -34.04 -10.81
CA ALA A 63 9.63 -32.93 -10.23
C ALA A 63 9.55 -33.03 -8.70
N PHE A 64 9.29 -34.23 -8.16
CA PHE A 64 9.30 -34.54 -6.72
C PHE A 64 10.66 -34.21 -6.11
N LEU A 65 11.76 -34.74 -6.67
CA LEU A 65 13.11 -34.52 -6.15
C LEU A 65 13.50 -33.04 -6.22
N SER A 66 13.14 -32.35 -7.30
CA SER A 66 13.40 -30.92 -7.48
C SER A 66 12.67 -30.08 -6.42
N LEU A 67 11.40 -30.36 -6.17
CA LEU A 67 10.62 -29.68 -5.13
C LEU A 67 11.13 -30.04 -3.72
N PHE A 68 11.45 -31.31 -3.48
CA PHE A 68 11.94 -31.75 -2.18
C PHE A 68 13.30 -31.13 -1.83
N TYR A 69 14.19 -31.00 -2.82
CA TYR A 69 15.42 -30.21 -2.72
C TYR A 69 15.12 -28.74 -2.41
N ALA A 70 14.16 -28.11 -3.10
CA ALA A 70 13.77 -26.72 -2.84
C ALA A 70 13.27 -26.50 -1.41
N PHE A 71 12.76 -27.56 -0.75
CA PHE A 71 12.37 -27.57 0.66
C PHE A 71 13.42 -28.15 1.61
N ASN A 72 14.70 -28.22 1.20
CA ASN A 72 15.84 -28.73 1.98
C ASN A 72 15.65 -30.17 2.50
N PHE A 73 14.99 -31.03 1.72
CA PHE A 73 14.69 -32.41 2.11
C PHE A 73 13.93 -32.50 3.45
N ASN A 74 13.19 -31.45 3.81
CA ASN A 74 12.43 -31.42 5.04
C ASN A 74 11.15 -32.25 4.89
N PHE A 75 11.17 -33.48 5.41
CA PHE A 75 10.01 -34.37 5.47
C PHE A 75 8.86 -33.82 6.32
N GLY A 76 9.14 -32.87 7.24
CA GLY A 76 8.13 -32.12 7.98
C GLY A 76 7.57 -30.91 7.22
N SER A 77 7.99 -30.66 5.98
CA SER A 77 7.40 -29.58 5.17
C SER A 77 5.96 -29.93 4.77
N LYS A 78 5.10 -28.90 4.69
CA LYS A 78 3.69 -29.03 4.28
C LYS A 78 3.51 -29.64 2.88
N TYR A 79 4.56 -29.72 2.07
CA TYR A 79 4.50 -30.20 0.70
C TYR A 79 5.05 -31.62 0.53
N ALA A 80 5.87 -32.12 1.46
CA ALA A 80 6.53 -33.43 1.32
C ALA A 80 5.53 -34.60 1.27
N SER A 81 4.52 -34.58 2.14
CA SER A 81 3.46 -35.61 2.19
C SER A 81 2.51 -35.53 1.00
N MET A 82 2.12 -34.32 0.56
CA MET A 82 1.34 -34.12 -0.67
C MET A 82 2.07 -34.70 -1.89
N LEU A 83 3.37 -34.44 -2.00
CA LEU A 83 4.21 -34.94 -3.09
C LEU A 83 4.40 -36.45 -3.04
N PHE A 84 4.51 -37.03 -1.84
CA PHE A 84 4.58 -38.49 -1.65
C PHE A 84 3.27 -39.18 -2.05
N ILE A 85 2.12 -38.65 -1.64
CA ILE A 85 0.82 -39.20 -2.02
C ILE A 85 0.59 -39.04 -3.53
N ALA A 86 0.99 -37.93 -4.13
CA ALA A 86 0.96 -37.74 -5.58
C ALA A 86 1.80 -38.79 -6.33
N PHE A 87 3.02 -39.06 -5.85
CA PHE A 87 3.87 -40.11 -6.42
C PHE A 87 3.26 -41.51 -6.23
N ALA A 88 2.72 -41.82 -5.05
CA ALA A 88 2.05 -43.08 -4.78
C ALA A 88 0.83 -43.30 -5.69
N MET A 89 0.05 -42.24 -5.96
CA MET A 89 -1.06 -42.29 -6.93
C MET A 89 -0.56 -42.67 -8.33
N LEU A 90 0.56 -42.10 -8.80
CA LEU A 90 1.12 -42.42 -10.13
C LEU A 90 1.60 -43.88 -10.24
N VAL A 91 2.22 -44.41 -9.18
CA VAL A 91 2.59 -45.84 -9.11
C VAL A 91 1.33 -46.71 -9.11
N LEU A 92 0.27 -46.30 -8.42
CA LEU A 92 -0.97 -47.04 -8.40
C LEU A 92 -1.71 -47.01 -9.75
N VAL A 93 -1.60 -45.92 -10.53
CA VAL A 93 -2.10 -45.87 -11.92
C VAL A 93 -1.41 -46.93 -12.79
N TYR A 94 -0.11 -47.19 -12.59
CA TYR A 94 0.58 -48.29 -13.27
C TYR A 94 0.05 -49.68 -12.87
N VAL A 95 -0.20 -49.91 -11.58
CA VAL A 95 -0.69 -51.20 -11.06
C VAL A 95 -2.14 -51.48 -11.47
N THR A 96 -2.96 -50.44 -11.58
CA THR A 96 -4.40 -50.56 -11.85
C THR A 96 -4.75 -50.87 -13.30
N ARG A 97 -3.79 -50.73 -14.22
CA ARG A 97 -3.99 -51.12 -15.64
C ARG A 97 -4.39 -52.59 -15.82
N THR A 98 -3.94 -53.48 -14.93
CA THR A 98 -4.25 -54.92 -14.95
C THR A 98 -5.27 -55.34 -13.89
N ARG A 99 -5.59 -54.46 -12.93
CA ARG A 99 -6.50 -54.75 -11.80
C ARG A 99 -7.52 -53.61 -11.61
N PRO A 100 -8.72 -53.71 -12.19
CA PRO A 100 -9.70 -52.62 -12.17
C PRO A 100 -10.18 -52.24 -10.77
N LYS A 101 -10.21 -53.19 -9.81
CA LYS A 101 -10.56 -52.90 -8.41
C LYS A 101 -9.60 -51.92 -7.73
N GLY A 102 -8.36 -51.76 -8.22
CA GLY A 102 -7.44 -50.77 -7.65
C GLY A 102 -7.78 -49.32 -8.04
N LEU A 103 -8.73 -49.08 -8.97
CA LEU A 103 -9.25 -47.74 -9.25
C LEU A 103 -9.93 -47.14 -8.01
N TYR A 104 -10.64 -47.95 -7.22
CA TYR A 104 -11.21 -47.51 -5.94
C TYR A 104 -10.13 -47.04 -4.96
N LEU A 105 -8.95 -47.68 -4.99
CA LEU A 105 -7.82 -47.27 -4.15
C LEU A 105 -7.21 -45.94 -4.62
N ILE A 106 -7.21 -45.65 -5.93
CA ILE A 106 -6.81 -44.33 -6.45
C ILE A 106 -7.76 -43.25 -5.95
N VAL A 107 -9.08 -43.50 -6.00
CA VAL A 107 -10.08 -42.55 -5.49
C VAL A 107 -9.92 -42.33 -3.99
N LEU A 108 -9.73 -43.40 -3.21
CA LEU A 108 -9.47 -43.32 -1.77
C LEU A 108 -8.20 -42.51 -1.46
N LEU A 109 -7.11 -42.75 -2.18
CA LEU A 109 -5.86 -41.98 -2.03
C LEU A 109 -6.03 -40.52 -2.45
N ALA A 110 -6.81 -40.23 -3.49
CA ALA A 110 -7.10 -38.87 -3.90
C ALA A 110 -7.91 -38.11 -2.83
N MET A 111 -8.93 -38.75 -2.24
CA MET A 111 -9.69 -38.20 -1.11
C MET A 111 -8.80 -38.00 0.11
N PHE A 112 -7.97 -38.99 0.45
CA PHE A 112 -7.01 -38.89 1.55
C PHE A 112 -5.99 -37.76 1.31
N ASN A 113 -5.50 -37.59 0.09
CA ASN A 113 -4.62 -36.49 -0.28
C ASN A 113 -5.33 -35.14 -0.10
N ALA A 114 -6.57 -35.01 -0.56
CA ALA A 114 -7.36 -33.81 -0.40
C ALA A 114 -7.58 -33.46 1.08
N LEU A 115 -7.91 -34.46 1.91
CA LEU A 115 -8.05 -34.28 3.36
C LEU A 115 -6.73 -33.89 4.01
N THR A 116 -5.61 -34.52 3.61
CA THR A 116 -4.27 -34.19 4.13
C THR A 116 -3.89 -32.76 3.77
N VAL A 117 -4.09 -32.34 2.52
CA VAL A 117 -3.83 -30.97 2.04
C VAL A 117 -4.74 -29.97 2.76
N MET A 118 -6.02 -30.29 2.94
CA MET A 118 -6.96 -29.44 3.68
C MET A 118 -6.52 -29.28 5.13
N GLN A 119 -6.23 -30.38 5.83
CA GLN A 119 -5.77 -30.37 7.21
C GLN A 119 -4.49 -29.53 7.33
N GLN A 120 -3.50 -29.73 6.45
CA GLN A 120 -2.21 -29.02 6.48
C GLN A 120 -2.31 -27.51 6.19
N ASN A 121 -3.21 -27.13 5.31
CA ASN A 121 -3.42 -25.72 4.96
C ASN A 121 -4.30 -24.98 5.97
N ARG A 122 -5.13 -25.71 6.73
CA ARG A 122 -6.05 -25.14 7.73
C ARG A 122 -5.74 -25.55 9.17
N THR A 123 -4.52 -26.04 9.47
CA THR A 123 -4.14 -26.50 10.82
C THR A 123 -4.32 -25.43 11.90
N ILE A 124 -4.17 -24.16 11.51
CA ILE A 124 -4.27 -23.02 12.44
C ILE A 124 -5.67 -22.43 12.49
N ASP A 125 -6.57 -22.76 11.56
CA ASP A 125 -7.89 -22.13 11.45
C ASP A 125 -8.76 -22.38 12.68
N LEU A 126 -8.56 -23.52 13.35
CA LEU A 126 -9.25 -23.90 14.57
C LEU A 126 -8.42 -23.61 15.84
N ASP A 127 -7.17 -23.16 15.71
CA ASP A 127 -6.34 -22.76 16.85
C ASP A 127 -6.75 -21.34 17.28
N PRO A 128 -7.34 -21.14 18.47
CA PRO A 128 -7.81 -19.83 18.90
C PRO A 128 -6.69 -18.79 19.07
N ASN A 129 -5.43 -19.23 19.17
CA ASN A 129 -4.26 -18.37 19.33
C ASN A 129 -3.55 -18.06 18.00
N GLN A 130 -3.81 -18.84 16.94
CA GLN A 130 -3.13 -18.74 15.64
C GLN A 130 -4.08 -18.53 14.46
N SER A 131 -5.38 -18.70 14.64
CA SER A 131 -6.37 -18.58 13.59
C SER A 131 -6.47 -17.15 13.06
N ASN A 132 -6.53 -17.03 11.73
CA ASN A 132 -6.84 -15.79 11.05
C ASN A 132 -8.35 -15.62 10.78
N LEU A 133 -9.18 -16.59 11.22
CA LEU A 133 -10.63 -16.52 11.08
C LEU A 133 -11.23 -15.71 12.22
N LEU A 134 -12.18 -14.85 11.88
CA LEU A 134 -12.96 -14.10 12.87
C LEU A 134 -14.23 -14.90 13.23
N PRO A 135 -14.53 -15.08 14.53
CA PRO A 135 -15.82 -15.59 14.96
C PRO A 135 -16.97 -14.73 14.43
N THR A 136 -18.08 -15.35 14.03
CA THR A 136 -19.26 -14.67 13.47
C THR A 136 -19.73 -13.51 14.34
N LYS A 137 -19.83 -13.70 15.66
CA LYS A 137 -20.21 -12.64 16.62
C LYS A 137 -19.27 -11.43 16.61
N LYS A 138 -17.97 -11.63 16.34
CA LYS A 138 -17.02 -10.53 16.19
C LYS A 138 -17.24 -9.80 14.87
N VAL A 139 -17.53 -10.53 13.79
CA VAL A 139 -17.83 -9.95 12.48
C VAL A 139 -19.12 -9.13 12.56
N GLU A 140 -20.19 -9.67 13.14
CA GLU A 140 -21.46 -8.95 13.40
C GLU A 140 -21.19 -7.67 14.18
N LYS A 141 -20.48 -7.74 15.31
CA LYS A 141 -20.12 -6.54 16.08
C LYS A 141 -19.30 -5.52 15.30
N LEU A 142 -18.38 -5.96 14.43
CA LEU A 142 -17.59 -5.07 13.58
C LEU A 142 -18.44 -4.37 12.51
N ILE A 143 -19.42 -5.08 11.95
CA ILE A 143 -20.42 -4.53 11.02
C ILE A 143 -21.34 -3.55 11.74
N ASP A 144 -21.88 -3.93 12.91
CA ASP A 144 -22.73 -3.06 13.74
C ASP A 144 -21.99 -1.78 14.16
N ASN A 145 -20.69 -1.87 14.45
CA ASN A 145 -19.90 -0.69 14.76
C ASN A 145 -19.81 0.30 13.58
N GLN A 146 -20.00 -0.15 12.33
CA GLN A 146 -19.99 0.77 11.19
C GLN A 146 -21.22 1.69 11.17
N SER A 147 -22.34 1.27 11.75
CA SER A 147 -23.55 2.11 11.85
C SER A 147 -23.45 3.19 12.93
N LYS A 148 -22.40 3.18 13.76
CA LYS A 148 -22.16 4.20 14.79
C LYS A 148 -21.37 5.40 14.28
N TYR A 149 -20.67 5.24 13.16
CA TYR A 149 -20.16 6.41 12.46
C TYR A 149 -21.32 7.19 11.86
N PHE A 150 -21.10 8.47 11.58
CA PHE A 150 -22.16 9.38 11.16
C PHE A 150 -21.85 10.00 9.81
N ASP A 151 -22.93 10.34 9.11
CA ASP A 151 -22.88 11.19 7.93
C ASP A 151 -23.32 12.59 8.32
N GLU A 152 -22.38 13.54 8.42
CA GLU A 152 -22.74 14.91 8.74
C GLU A 152 -23.64 15.55 7.67
N ASN A 153 -23.62 15.03 6.44
CA ASN A 153 -24.43 15.56 5.35
C ASN A 153 -25.93 15.27 5.55
N LYS A 154 -26.28 14.38 6.50
CA LYS A 154 -27.65 13.98 6.81
C LYS A 154 -28.22 14.62 8.08
N GLY A 155 -27.41 15.33 8.87
CA GLY A 155 -27.84 15.98 10.11
C GLY A 155 -28.33 14.98 11.18
N GLU A 156 -27.74 13.79 11.23
CA GLU A 156 -28.15 12.71 12.13
C GLU A 156 -27.72 12.99 13.59
N THR A 157 -28.56 12.59 14.55
CA THR A 157 -28.18 12.56 15.97
C THR A 157 -27.13 11.48 16.18
N VAL A 158 -25.91 11.86 16.56
CA VAL A 158 -24.79 10.93 16.70
C VAL A 158 -24.74 10.38 18.11
N HIS A 159 -24.87 9.07 18.26
CA HIS A 159 -24.75 8.39 19.55
C HIS A 159 -23.28 8.05 19.86
N THR A 160 -22.86 8.36 21.08
CA THR A 160 -21.51 8.10 21.56
C THR A 160 -21.46 6.83 22.42
N ASP A 161 -20.24 6.37 22.74
CA ASP A 161 -20.03 5.13 23.49
C ASP A 161 -20.64 5.13 24.91
N ASP A 162 -20.85 6.30 25.52
CA ASP A 162 -21.45 6.43 26.85
C ASP A 162 -22.98 6.64 26.81
N GLY A 163 -23.59 6.56 25.62
CA GLY A 163 -25.02 6.73 25.40
C GLY A 163 -25.46 8.19 25.26
N SER A 164 -24.57 9.17 25.42
CA SER A 164 -24.86 10.57 25.15
C SER A 164 -24.84 10.89 23.65
N THR A 165 -25.35 12.07 23.28
CA THR A 165 -25.35 12.56 21.90
C THR A 165 -24.19 13.51 21.65
N LEU A 166 -23.63 13.44 20.45
CA LEU A 166 -22.61 14.38 19.96
C LEU A 166 -23.26 15.31 18.94
N GLU A 167 -23.23 16.61 19.20
CA GLU A 167 -23.60 17.61 18.21
C GLU A 167 -22.47 17.72 17.18
N THR A 168 -22.75 17.25 15.97
CA THR A 168 -21.82 17.33 14.83
C THR A 168 -22.16 18.47 13.88
N ALA A 169 -23.21 19.23 14.20
CA ALA A 169 -23.78 20.26 13.36
C ALA A 169 -22.96 21.55 13.40
N ASP A 170 -22.07 21.72 12.42
CA ASP A 170 -22.05 23.01 11.73
C ASP A 170 -23.33 23.06 10.91
N ALA A 171 -24.33 23.80 11.36
CA ALA A 171 -25.62 23.89 10.69
C ALA A 171 -25.45 24.28 9.21
N LEU A 172 -25.95 23.43 8.32
CA LEU A 172 -26.43 23.80 6.98
C LEU A 172 -25.42 24.55 6.06
N GLN A 173 -24.50 23.82 5.42
CA GLN A 173 -24.21 24.07 4.01
C GLN A 173 -24.87 22.96 3.18
N LYS A 174 -26.20 23.07 3.03
CA LYS A 174 -27.08 22.04 2.45
C LYS A 174 -26.85 21.77 0.95
N ASN A 175 -25.82 22.33 0.32
CA ASN A 175 -25.47 22.10 -1.08
C ASN A 175 -23.99 22.50 -1.29
N ALA A 176 -23.03 21.58 -1.16
CA ALA A 176 -21.76 21.57 -1.95
C ALA A 176 -20.65 20.63 -1.46
N SER A 177 -20.61 20.18 -0.20
CA SER A 177 -19.44 19.50 0.33
C SER A 177 -19.73 18.05 0.73
N LEU A 178 -19.50 17.09 -0.18
CA LEU A 178 -19.31 15.70 0.26
C LEU A 178 -18.04 15.65 1.10
N ASN A 179 -18.19 15.80 2.41
CA ASN A 179 -17.09 15.65 3.35
C ASN A 179 -16.82 14.17 3.60
N ARG A 180 -15.55 13.86 3.81
CA ARG A 180 -15.04 12.51 4.01
C ARG A 180 -14.47 12.37 5.41
N SER A 181 -14.24 11.12 5.80
CA SER A 181 -13.57 10.81 7.07
C SER A 181 -12.35 9.92 6.87
N TYR A 182 -11.47 9.90 7.87
CA TYR A 182 -10.45 8.88 8.02
C TYR A 182 -10.67 8.09 9.31
N ILE A 183 -10.78 6.77 9.21
CA ILE A 183 -10.97 5.88 10.36
C ILE A 183 -9.68 5.12 10.62
N GLN A 184 -9.01 5.40 11.75
CA GLN A 184 -7.75 4.74 12.07
C GLN A 184 -7.97 3.28 12.46
N SER A 185 -7.46 2.36 11.65
CA SER A 185 -7.50 0.90 11.90
C SER A 185 -8.90 0.42 12.35
N PRO A 186 -9.90 0.40 11.45
CA PRO A 186 -11.30 0.07 11.79
C PRO A 186 -11.50 -1.36 12.33
N LEU A 187 -10.53 -2.27 12.14
CA LEU A 187 -10.50 -3.60 12.76
C LEU A 187 -9.88 -3.62 14.17
N GLY A 188 -9.51 -2.46 14.73
CA GLY A 188 -8.87 -2.36 16.04
C GLY A 188 -7.50 -3.05 16.08
N ASN A 189 -7.34 -4.00 17.01
CA ASN A 189 -6.10 -4.74 17.26
C ASN A 189 -6.04 -6.13 16.60
N ILE A 190 -6.95 -6.42 15.66
CA ILE A 190 -6.97 -7.70 14.94
C ILE A 190 -5.68 -7.80 14.09
N SER A 191 -4.74 -8.61 14.55
CA SER A 191 -3.47 -8.85 13.87
C SER A 191 -3.63 -9.81 12.70
N GLY A 192 -2.76 -9.72 11.69
CA GLY A 192 -2.68 -10.68 10.58
C GLY A 192 -3.66 -10.46 9.42
N MET A 193 -4.67 -9.58 9.56
CA MET A 193 -5.65 -9.29 8.52
C MET A 193 -5.32 -7.98 7.80
N ILE A 194 -4.45 -8.04 6.80
CA ILE A 194 -3.96 -6.85 6.07
C ILE A 194 -5.06 -6.20 5.20
N SER A 195 -5.98 -7.01 4.65
CA SER A 195 -6.87 -6.61 3.54
C SER A 195 -8.30 -6.15 3.91
N PRO A 196 -8.99 -6.61 4.98
CA PRO A 196 -10.41 -6.30 5.17
C PRO A 196 -10.72 -4.99 5.89
N ALA A 197 -9.72 -4.29 6.46
CA ALA A 197 -9.97 -3.10 7.27
C ALA A 197 -10.51 -1.92 6.46
N ALA A 198 -9.86 -1.62 5.33
CA ALA A 198 -10.28 -0.53 4.44
C ALA A 198 -11.70 -0.75 3.89
N ASN A 199 -12.03 -1.99 3.50
CA ASN A 199 -13.32 -2.35 2.94
C ASN A 199 -14.46 -2.26 3.97
N LEU A 200 -14.20 -2.54 5.25
CA LEU A 200 -15.23 -2.54 6.28
C LEU A 200 -15.82 -1.13 6.48
N ALA A 201 -14.98 -0.10 6.42
CA ALA A 201 -15.42 1.28 6.55
C ALA A 201 -16.38 1.73 5.44
N MET A 202 -16.39 1.04 4.29
CA MET A 202 -17.33 1.32 3.19
C MET A 202 -18.77 0.91 3.50
N ASN A 203 -19.00 0.06 4.51
CA ASN A 203 -20.33 -0.28 4.98
C ASN A 203 -20.91 0.77 5.95
N GLY A 204 -20.12 1.76 6.36
CA GLY A 204 -20.53 2.83 7.26
C GLY A 204 -20.95 4.10 6.51
N SER A 205 -21.58 5.01 7.24
CA SER A 205 -22.04 6.31 6.72
C SER A 205 -20.95 7.41 6.74
N ALA A 206 -19.76 7.10 7.25
CA ALA A 206 -18.67 8.06 7.49
C ALA A 206 -17.99 8.63 6.23
N HIS A 207 -18.34 8.15 5.04
CA HIS A 207 -17.67 8.48 3.76
C HIS A 207 -16.14 8.36 3.88
N SER A 208 -15.66 7.19 4.29
CA SER A 208 -14.23 6.95 4.49
C SER A 208 -13.42 7.22 3.22
N ILE A 209 -12.27 7.88 3.35
CA ILE A 209 -11.31 8.10 2.25
C ILE A 209 -10.58 6.82 1.82
N GLU A 210 -10.64 5.77 2.66
CA GLU A 210 -10.09 4.45 2.36
C GLU A 210 -10.72 3.86 1.10
N THR A 211 -9.92 3.26 0.22
CA THR A 211 -10.43 2.62 -0.99
C THR A 211 -10.69 1.12 -0.80
N TYR A 212 -11.49 0.56 -1.70
CA TYR A 212 -11.72 -0.89 -1.72
C TYR A 212 -10.43 -1.58 -2.17
N TRP A 213 -9.83 -2.41 -1.31
CA TRP A 213 -8.52 -3.05 -1.57
C TRP A 213 -8.52 -3.88 -2.86
N SER A 214 -8.19 -3.24 -3.97
CA SER A 214 -8.29 -3.75 -5.34
C SER A 214 -7.48 -2.88 -6.30
N TYR A 215 -7.51 -3.17 -7.59
CA TYR A 215 -6.81 -2.36 -8.57
C TYR A 215 -7.39 -0.94 -8.64
N GLU A 216 -6.58 0.04 -8.27
CA GLU A 216 -6.99 1.43 -8.10
C GLU A 216 -6.77 2.29 -9.34
N ASN A 217 -7.42 3.46 -9.36
CA ASN A 217 -7.24 4.45 -10.42
C ASN A 217 -5.82 5.05 -10.40
N GLY A 218 -5.11 4.94 -11.52
CA GLY A 218 -3.73 5.46 -11.66
C GLY A 218 -3.61 6.98 -11.66
N ALA A 219 -4.69 7.73 -11.89
CA ALA A 219 -4.63 9.19 -11.92
C ALA A 219 -4.33 9.79 -10.53
N PRO A 220 -5.12 9.56 -9.46
CA PRO A 220 -4.74 10.07 -8.13
C PRO A 220 -3.39 9.53 -7.65
N ALA A 221 -3.05 8.29 -7.99
CA ALA A 221 -1.74 7.72 -7.67
C ALA A 221 -0.57 8.53 -8.27
N LYS A 222 -0.75 9.11 -9.46
CA LYS A 222 0.24 9.99 -10.09
C LYS A 222 0.47 11.27 -9.28
N LEU A 223 -0.58 11.94 -8.80
CA LEU A 223 -0.45 13.07 -7.87
C LEU A 223 0.29 12.67 -6.59
N PHE A 224 -0.13 11.58 -5.95
CA PHE A 224 0.49 11.13 -4.69
C PHE A 224 1.96 10.76 -4.87
N ASN A 225 2.33 10.17 -6.01
CA ASN A 225 3.72 9.93 -6.38
C ASN A 225 4.49 11.23 -6.65
N ASN A 226 3.86 12.23 -7.28
CA ASN A 226 4.47 13.54 -7.54
C ASN A 226 4.85 14.28 -6.26
N ILE A 227 4.06 14.16 -5.19
CA ILE A 227 4.35 14.70 -3.84
C ILE A 227 5.12 13.71 -2.95
N GLN A 228 5.57 12.59 -3.52
CA GLN A 228 6.32 11.51 -2.87
C GLN A 228 5.68 11.03 -1.58
N LEU A 229 4.35 10.83 -1.62
CA LEU A 229 3.59 10.29 -0.51
C LEU A 229 3.98 8.84 -0.25
N LEU A 230 4.31 8.52 1.00
CA LEU A 230 4.62 7.15 1.40
C LEU A 230 3.35 6.34 1.61
N GLY A 231 3.43 5.03 1.32
CA GLY A 231 2.35 4.08 1.59
C GLY A 231 1.43 3.79 0.41
N ASN A 232 1.38 4.67 -0.59
CA ASN A 232 0.63 4.46 -1.83
C ASN A 232 1.10 3.18 -2.55
N SER A 233 0.16 2.30 -2.89
CA SER A 233 0.37 1.10 -3.68
C SER A 233 -0.75 0.92 -4.70
N ASN A 234 -0.53 0.09 -5.73
CA ASN A 234 -1.55 -0.18 -6.76
C ASN A 234 -2.87 -0.74 -6.20
N ASN A 235 -2.85 -1.26 -4.97
CA ASN A 235 -4.01 -1.88 -4.33
C ASN A 235 -4.65 -1.02 -3.22
N ASP A 236 -4.02 0.11 -2.88
CA ASP A 236 -4.41 1.01 -1.81
C ASP A 236 -3.65 2.33 -2.08
N ILE A 237 -4.34 3.26 -2.74
CA ILE A 237 -3.74 4.52 -3.17
C ILE A 237 -4.01 5.66 -2.19
N THR A 238 -4.96 5.46 -1.26
CA THR A 238 -5.29 6.41 -0.21
C THR A 238 -4.71 5.93 1.13
N GLY A 239 -5.49 5.92 2.20
CA GLY A 239 -4.99 5.73 3.57
C GLY A 239 -4.84 7.05 4.31
N ASN A 240 -3.84 7.16 5.18
CA ASN A 240 -3.70 8.28 6.10
C ASN A 240 -2.90 9.48 5.55
N PHE A 241 -2.54 9.47 4.26
CA PHE A 241 -1.71 10.50 3.62
C PHE A 241 -0.44 10.89 4.40
N ASP A 242 0.23 9.91 5.02
CA ASP A 242 1.41 10.14 5.88
C ASP A 242 1.12 11.12 7.05
N ARG A 243 -0.16 11.32 7.34
CA ARG A 243 -0.74 12.29 8.29
C ARG A 243 -0.36 13.74 7.99
N ARG A 244 -0.17 14.09 6.71
CA ARG A 244 0.08 15.46 6.25
C ARG A 244 -1.20 16.28 6.31
N ALA A 245 -1.16 17.45 6.94
CA ALA A 245 -2.37 18.26 7.13
C ALA A 245 -2.93 18.81 5.81
N VAL A 246 -2.07 19.32 4.94
CA VAL A 246 -2.48 20.01 3.71
C VAL A 246 -3.22 19.08 2.75
N ILE A 247 -2.59 17.96 2.36
CA ILE A 247 -3.25 16.98 1.47
C ILE A 247 -4.48 16.32 2.12
N SER A 248 -4.50 16.09 3.44
CA SER A 248 -5.68 15.50 4.11
C SER A 248 -6.90 16.41 4.00
N ASN A 249 -6.72 17.71 4.22
CA ASN A 249 -7.78 18.71 4.05
C ASN A 249 -8.19 18.90 2.59
N LEU A 250 -7.23 18.90 1.66
CA LEU A 250 -7.50 18.96 0.22
C LEU A 250 -8.33 17.77 -0.27
N MET A 251 -8.13 16.59 0.32
CA MET A 251 -8.92 15.39 0.04
C MET A 251 -10.30 15.40 0.74
N GLY A 252 -10.71 16.51 1.36
CA GLY A 252 -12.04 16.66 1.95
C GLY A 252 -12.22 15.90 3.25
N ILE A 253 -11.15 15.49 3.95
CA ILE A 253 -11.25 14.74 5.21
C ILE A 253 -11.60 15.71 6.33
N LYS A 254 -12.86 15.74 6.76
CA LYS A 254 -13.31 16.59 7.87
C LYS A 254 -13.08 15.93 9.22
N TYR A 255 -13.42 14.65 9.34
CA TYR A 255 -13.30 13.91 10.59
C TYR A 255 -12.19 12.88 10.54
N TRP A 256 -11.46 12.79 11.65
CA TRP A 256 -10.43 11.79 11.86
C TRP A 256 -10.69 11.06 13.18
N PHE A 257 -10.99 9.77 13.07
CA PHE A 257 -11.28 8.90 14.21
C PHE A 257 -9.98 8.24 14.70
N VAL A 258 -9.53 8.64 15.88
CA VAL A 258 -8.22 8.26 16.45
C VAL A 258 -8.40 7.15 17.49
N ASN A 259 -7.76 6.01 17.29
CA ASN A 259 -7.76 4.93 18.28
C ASN A 259 -7.11 5.35 19.61
N ASN A 260 -7.56 4.78 20.72
CA ASN A 260 -6.88 4.93 22.00
C ASN A 260 -5.41 4.45 21.91
N GLY A 261 -4.45 5.31 22.29
CA GLY A 261 -3.02 5.04 22.14
C GLY A 261 -2.53 5.02 20.69
N GLY A 262 -3.38 5.34 19.72
CA GLY A 262 -3.03 5.50 18.32
C GLY A 262 -2.15 6.73 18.09
N ALA A 263 -1.44 6.76 16.97
CA ALA A 263 -0.69 7.95 16.60
C ALA A 263 -1.62 9.16 16.35
N ASN A 264 -1.10 10.36 16.57
CA ASN A 264 -1.85 11.62 16.46
C ASN A 264 -2.35 11.89 15.03
N PRO A 265 -3.52 12.53 14.87
CA PRO A 265 -4.01 12.99 13.56
C PRO A 265 -3.09 14.10 13.00
N PRO A 266 -3.31 14.54 11.74
CA PRO A 266 -2.58 15.68 11.17
C PRO A 266 -2.73 16.96 12.01
N ALA A 267 -1.81 17.90 11.86
CA ALA A 267 -1.68 19.04 12.78
C ALA A 267 -2.92 19.95 12.89
N THR A 268 -3.76 20.03 11.85
CA THR A 268 -4.97 20.87 11.82
C THR A 268 -6.19 20.24 12.49
N TYR A 269 -6.11 18.97 12.90
CA TYR A 269 -7.25 18.25 13.48
C TYR A 269 -7.27 18.36 15.00
N LYS A 270 -8.38 18.81 15.56
CA LYS A 270 -8.58 19.01 16.99
C LYS A 270 -9.73 18.13 17.51
N PRO A 271 -9.64 17.58 18.73
CA PRO A 271 -10.77 16.87 19.34
C PRO A 271 -12.00 17.77 19.41
N ILE A 272 -13.16 17.25 19.01
CA ILE A 272 -14.44 17.98 19.09
C ILE A 272 -15.14 17.78 20.43
N SER A 273 -14.80 16.71 21.15
CA SER A 273 -15.39 16.32 22.42
C SER A 273 -14.47 15.34 23.15
N ASP A 274 -14.69 15.16 24.46
CA ASP A 274 -14.14 14.07 25.25
C ASP A 274 -14.83 12.72 24.96
N LYS A 275 -16.02 12.77 24.36
CA LYS A 275 -16.79 11.60 23.95
C LYS A 275 -16.11 10.82 22.82
N LYS A 276 -16.44 9.54 22.75
CA LYS A 276 -15.85 8.59 21.80
C LYS A 276 -16.93 7.89 20.99
N ILE A 277 -16.53 7.48 19.79
CA ILE A 277 -17.31 6.61 18.91
C ILE A 277 -16.42 5.41 18.62
N ASN A 278 -16.89 4.19 18.92
CA ASN A 278 -16.11 2.96 18.73
C ASN A 278 -14.77 2.96 19.50
N ASN A 279 -14.74 3.58 20.67
CA ASN A 279 -13.56 3.83 21.50
C ASN A 279 -12.48 4.67 20.79
N GLN A 280 -12.88 5.47 19.80
CA GLN A 280 -12.04 6.41 19.08
C GLN A 280 -12.38 7.84 19.46
N THR A 281 -11.35 8.65 19.67
CA THR A 281 -11.51 10.10 19.82
C THR A 281 -11.81 10.68 18.45
N VAL A 282 -12.91 11.43 18.35
CA VAL A 282 -13.28 12.13 17.11
C VAL A 282 -12.56 13.47 17.08
N THR A 283 -11.85 13.73 15.98
CA THR A 283 -11.18 15.00 15.74
C THR A 283 -11.64 15.62 14.42
N LYS A 284 -11.63 16.95 14.32
CA LYS A 284 -12.14 17.72 13.18
C LYS A 284 -11.11 18.74 12.71
N SER A 285 -11.08 19.03 11.42
CA SER A 285 -10.43 20.21 10.85
C SER A 285 -11.47 21.16 10.25
N ASP A 286 -11.25 22.48 10.38
CA ASP A 286 -12.08 23.52 9.76
C ASP A 286 -11.55 23.95 8.38
N ASP A 287 -10.36 23.49 7.99
CA ASP A 287 -9.63 23.90 6.77
C ASP A 287 -9.92 22.99 5.56
N VAL A 288 -11.03 22.27 5.60
CA VAL A 288 -11.36 21.20 4.65
C VAL A 288 -11.82 21.79 3.32
N TYR A 289 -11.30 21.25 2.22
CA TYR A 289 -11.66 21.72 0.89
C TYR A 289 -13.02 21.15 0.47
N PRO A 290 -13.87 21.94 -0.19
CA PRO A 290 -15.10 21.40 -0.78
C PRO A 290 -14.77 20.39 -1.88
N LEU A 291 -15.72 19.50 -2.20
CA LEU A 291 -15.55 18.52 -3.27
C LEU A 291 -15.17 19.16 -4.60
N ALA A 292 -15.74 20.34 -4.88
CA ALA A 292 -15.44 21.16 -6.05
C ALA A 292 -15.38 22.65 -5.68
N TYR A 293 -14.44 23.37 -6.30
CA TYR A 293 -14.28 24.81 -6.15
C TYR A 293 -13.70 25.43 -7.43
N THR A 294 -13.89 26.73 -7.59
CA THR A 294 -13.25 27.48 -8.68
C THR A 294 -11.99 28.19 -8.23
N THR A 295 -11.02 28.30 -9.14
CA THR A 295 -9.80 29.08 -8.90
C THR A 295 -9.27 29.71 -10.18
N ASP A 296 -8.71 30.91 -10.04
CA ASP A 296 -7.91 31.59 -11.06
C ASP A 296 -6.40 31.41 -10.85
N GLN A 297 -6.00 30.75 -9.76
CA GLN A 297 -4.62 30.45 -9.43
C GLN A 297 -4.21 29.20 -10.20
N VAL A 298 -3.40 29.39 -11.25
CA VAL A 298 -2.98 28.32 -12.15
C VAL A 298 -1.46 28.20 -12.10
N VAL A 299 -1.00 26.96 -11.93
CA VAL A 299 0.41 26.58 -11.96
C VAL A 299 0.63 25.72 -13.18
N SER A 300 1.56 26.10 -14.06
CA SER A 300 1.85 25.27 -15.22
C SER A 300 2.44 23.93 -14.80
N THR A 301 2.17 22.89 -15.59
CA THR A 301 2.78 21.57 -15.39
C THR A 301 4.32 21.63 -15.40
N LYS A 302 4.91 22.56 -16.16
CA LYS A 302 6.35 22.83 -16.19
C LYS A 302 6.87 23.34 -14.85
N THR A 303 6.21 24.34 -14.26
CA THR A 303 6.57 24.86 -12.94
C THR A 303 6.39 23.80 -11.86
N PHE A 304 5.26 23.10 -11.88
CA PHE A 304 4.97 22.02 -10.94
C PHE A 304 6.03 20.91 -10.97
N ASN A 305 6.41 20.42 -12.15
CA ASN A 305 7.38 19.33 -12.30
C ASN A 305 8.80 19.67 -11.82
N ARG A 306 9.17 20.95 -11.81
CA ARG A 306 10.48 21.44 -11.32
C ARG A 306 10.51 21.67 -9.80
N ALA A 307 9.34 21.70 -9.15
CA ALA A 307 9.24 21.99 -7.73
C ALA A 307 9.60 20.77 -6.87
N SER A 308 10.04 21.01 -5.63
CA SER A 308 10.23 19.92 -4.66
C SER A 308 8.89 19.27 -4.29
N PRO A 309 8.87 18.01 -3.84
CA PRO A 309 7.65 17.32 -3.44
C PRO A 309 6.76 18.11 -2.46
N THR A 310 7.37 18.75 -1.46
CA THR A 310 6.63 19.59 -0.50
C THR A 310 6.04 20.85 -1.15
N LYS A 311 6.76 21.46 -2.09
CA LYS A 311 6.26 22.64 -2.82
C LYS A 311 5.16 22.28 -3.83
N LYS A 312 5.22 21.07 -4.41
CA LYS A 312 4.13 20.52 -5.22
C LYS A 312 2.83 20.39 -4.42
N GLU A 313 2.89 19.87 -3.19
CA GLU A 313 1.73 19.80 -2.30
C GLU A 313 1.11 21.19 -2.05
N ALA A 314 1.94 22.21 -1.80
CA ALA A 314 1.46 23.58 -1.63
C ALA A 314 0.86 24.19 -2.92
N TYR A 315 1.39 23.87 -4.10
CA TYR A 315 0.81 24.32 -5.37
C TYR A 315 -0.59 23.76 -5.63
N VAL A 316 -0.79 22.49 -5.29
CA VAL A 316 -2.08 21.82 -5.45
C VAL A 316 -3.11 22.37 -4.46
N ALA A 317 -2.72 22.64 -3.21
CA ALA A 317 -3.59 23.30 -2.25
C ALA A 317 -3.97 24.72 -2.70
N GLN A 318 -3.03 25.47 -3.26
CA GLN A 318 -3.26 26.86 -3.63
C GLN A 318 -4.24 27.07 -4.80
N GLY A 319 -4.32 26.12 -5.74
CA GLY A 319 -5.07 26.32 -6.96
C GLY A 319 -5.10 25.09 -7.87
N ALA A 320 -4.91 25.32 -9.17
CA ALA A 320 -4.98 24.30 -10.20
C ALA A 320 -3.64 24.13 -10.92
N VAL A 321 -3.09 22.91 -10.90
CA VAL A 321 -1.97 22.54 -11.77
C VAL A 321 -2.53 22.07 -13.11
N THR A 322 -2.35 22.88 -14.15
CA THR A 322 -2.82 22.60 -15.51
C THR A 322 -2.18 23.55 -16.52
N ASN A 323 -2.27 23.21 -17.80
CA ASN A 323 -1.91 24.11 -18.91
C ASN A 323 -3.15 24.68 -19.63
N ALA A 324 -4.36 24.42 -19.13
CA ALA A 324 -5.61 24.84 -19.77
C ALA A 324 -5.84 26.37 -19.75
N LEU A 325 -5.17 27.07 -18.82
CA LEU A 325 -5.12 28.52 -18.69
C LEU A 325 -3.67 28.96 -18.44
N PRO A 326 -3.32 30.24 -18.72
CA PRO A 326 -2.00 30.78 -18.41
C PRO A 326 -1.67 30.71 -16.92
N GLU A 327 -0.39 30.51 -16.61
CA GLU A 327 0.13 30.52 -15.24
C GLU A 327 -0.02 31.92 -14.61
N SER A 328 -0.54 31.97 -13.38
CA SER A 328 -0.86 33.22 -12.67
C SER A 328 -0.01 33.40 -11.39
N ALA A 329 1.20 32.85 -11.37
CA ALA A 329 2.07 32.84 -10.21
C ALA A 329 2.53 34.25 -9.76
N THR A 330 2.37 34.55 -8.46
CA THR A 330 2.82 35.81 -7.82
C THR A 330 3.83 35.54 -6.68
N SER A 331 4.43 36.59 -6.12
CA SER A 331 5.36 36.49 -4.98
C SER A 331 4.68 36.00 -3.69
N ASP A 332 3.39 36.31 -3.50
CA ASP A 332 2.70 36.14 -2.22
C ASP A 332 1.98 34.79 -2.09
N GLN A 333 2.31 33.86 -2.99
CA GLN A 333 1.70 32.55 -3.07
C GLN A 333 2.01 31.65 -1.87
N PHE A 334 1.05 30.81 -1.45
CA PHE A 334 1.22 29.81 -0.39
C PHE A 334 2.40 28.88 -0.67
N ALA A 335 2.62 28.50 -1.93
CA ALA A 335 3.77 27.70 -2.33
C ALA A 335 5.14 28.37 -2.07
N ASN A 336 5.19 29.69 -1.91
CA ASN A 336 6.41 30.42 -1.53
C ASN A 336 6.64 30.43 -0.01
N GLN A 337 5.63 30.07 0.79
CA GLN A 337 5.77 29.83 2.23
C GLN A 337 6.42 28.48 2.54
N VAL A 338 6.58 27.61 1.54
CA VAL A 338 7.38 26.38 1.68
C VAL A 338 8.86 26.76 1.76
N LYS A 339 9.44 26.57 2.95
CA LYS A 339 10.83 26.96 3.23
C LYS A 339 11.76 25.76 3.19
N SER A 340 13.00 26.03 2.78
CA SER A 340 14.08 25.04 2.86
C SER A 340 14.90 25.33 4.10
N VAL A 341 15.08 24.33 4.95
CA VAL A 341 15.79 24.50 6.22
C VAL A 341 17.22 24.02 6.08
N LYS A 342 18.19 24.78 6.59
CA LYS A 342 19.58 24.33 6.66
C LYS A 342 19.72 23.33 7.80
N ILE A 343 20.34 22.19 7.52
CA ILE A 343 20.54 21.08 8.46
C ILE A 343 22.03 20.78 8.64
N LYS A 344 22.40 20.10 9.74
CA LYS A 344 23.79 19.72 10.03
C LYS A 344 23.97 18.21 10.03
N LYS A 345 25.11 17.73 9.53
CA LYS A 345 25.50 16.31 9.54
C LYS A 345 25.95 15.80 10.93
N SER A 346 26.43 16.70 11.78
CA SER A 346 26.78 16.44 13.18
C SER A 346 26.45 17.69 14.01
N ALA A 347 26.38 17.56 15.35
CA ALA A 347 25.99 18.65 16.23
C ALA A 347 26.80 19.95 16.01
N ASN A 348 28.09 19.80 15.67
CA ASN A 348 29.03 20.91 15.49
C ASN A 348 29.36 21.22 14.03
N ALA A 349 28.77 20.50 13.06
CA ALA A 349 29.01 20.77 11.64
C ALA A 349 28.33 22.07 11.17
N LYS A 350 28.87 22.66 10.09
CA LYS A 350 28.23 23.78 9.39
C LYS A 350 26.88 23.33 8.82
N ALA A 351 25.88 24.19 8.93
CA ALA A 351 24.56 23.94 8.38
C ALA A 351 24.55 24.11 6.86
N THR A 352 23.98 23.14 6.14
CA THR A 352 23.86 23.11 4.67
C THR A 352 22.43 22.80 4.27
N GLN A 353 22.03 23.13 3.04
CA GLN A 353 20.68 22.84 2.58
C GLN A 353 20.43 21.34 2.38
N THR A 354 21.45 20.66 1.87
CA THR A 354 21.45 19.22 1.60
C THR A 354 22.59 18.56 2.36
N VAL A 355 22.34 17.38 2.91
CA VAL A 355 23.37 16.53 3.53
C VAL A 355 23.41 15.21 2.79
N HIS A 356 24.55 14.89 2.17
CA HIS A 356 24.82 13.55 1.69
C HIS A 356 25.16 12.62 2.86
N TYR A 357 24.36 11.59 3.01
CA TYR A 357 24.42 10.65 4.10
C TYR A 357 24.87 9.28 3.58
N ARG A 358 25.93 8.73 4.18
CA ARG A 358 26.46 7.39 3.87
C ARG A 358 26.72 6.63 5.15
N PHE A 359 26.09 5.47 5.29
CA PHE A 359 26.20 4.61 6.46
C PHE A 359 26.57 3.19 6.05
N THR A 360 27.41 2.53 6.83
CA THR A 360 27.75 1.11 6.64
C THR A 360 27.61 0.40 7.97
N SER A 361 26.84 -0.68 7.99
CA SER A 361 26.53 -1.43 9.21
C SER A 361 27.82 -1.91 9.89
N LYS A 362 27.93 -1.62 11.20
CA LYS A 362 29.07 -2.03 12.03
C LYS A 362 28.62 -2.29 13.47
N ASN A 363 29.26 -3.23 14.14
CA ASN A 363 28.98 -3.52 15.55
C ASN A 363 29.30 -2.29 16.42
N GLY A 364 28.38 -1.92 17.31
CA GLY A 364 28.56 -0.75 18.19
C GLY A 364 28.53 0.60 17.46
N ALA A 365 27.88 0.68 16.29
CA ALA A 365 27.67 1.96 15.62
C ALA A 365 26.98 2.97 16.55
N LYS A 366 27.53 4.18 16.68
CA LYS A 366 26.89 5.28 17.40
C LYS A 366 25.58 5.67 16.69
N PRO A 367 24.56 6.14 17.43
CA PRO A 367 23.40 6.78 16.83
C PRO A 367 23.83 7.87 15.87
N THR A 368 23.12 7.98 14.76
CA THR A 368 23.51 8.83 13.65
C THR A 368 22.26 9.35 12.96
N GLY A 369 22.36 10.46 12.25
CA GLY A 369 21.20 11.18 11.74
C GLY A 369 21.58 12.58 11.31
N ILE A 370 20.61 13.49 11.32
CA ILE A 370 20.82 14.91 11.04
C ILE A 370 20.40 15.76 12.24
N TYR A 371 20.92 16.98 12.31
CA TYR A 371 20.53 17.96 13.31
C TYR A 371 19.81 19.13 12.64
N LEU A 372 18.65 19.47 13.18
CA LEU A 372 17.87 20.64 12.83
C LEU A 372 18.28 21.78 13.78
N PRO A 373 18.92 22.87 13.29
CA PRO A 373 19.28 24.01 14.12
C PRO A 373 18.07 24.65 14.79
N ALA A 374 18.31 25.40 15.87
CA ALA A 374 17.30 26.26 16.46
C ALA A 374 16.87 27.31 15.43
N ASP A 375 15.58 27.38 15.16
CA ASP A 375 14.95 28.31 14.22
C ASP A 375 13.49 28.50 14.62
N ALA A 376 13.19 29.63 15.27
CA ALA A 376 11.85 29.97 15.73
C ALA A 376 10.84 30.09 14.57
N SER A 377 11.30 30.38 13.34
CA SER A 377 10.43 30.55 12.17
C SER A 377 9.79 29.24 11.68
N LEU A 378 10.22 28.09 12.22
CA LEU A 378 9.62 26.79 11.96
C LEU A 378 8.29 26.60 12.69
N ALA A 379 7.99 27.41 13.71
CA ALA A 379 6.70 27.35 14.41
C ALA A 379 5.52 27.52 13.45
N GLY A 380 4.45 26.77 13.67
CA GLY A 380 3.27 26.76 12.78
C GLY A 380 3.47 26.03 11.44
N ASN A 381 4.56 25.27 11.27
CA ASN A 381 4.80 24.47 10.08
C ASN A 381 4.92 22.96 10.42
N GLU A 382 4.54 22.11 9.46
CA GLU A 382 4.93 20.69 9.42
C GLU A 382 6.33 20.53 8.82
N ILE A 383 7.09 19.56 9.32
CA ILE A 383 8.44 19.25 8.84
C ILE A 383 8.37 18.06 7.88
N HIS A 384 8.81 18.29 6.65
CA HIS A 384 8.97 17.26 5.63
C HIS A 384 10.46 16.93 5.44
N LEU A 385 10.81 15.66 5.63
CA LEU A 385 12.12 15.11 5.35
C LEU A 385 12.13 14.57 3.91
N GLU A 386 12.73 15.30 2.98
CA GLU A 386 12.85 14.90 1.58
C GLU A 386 14.15 14.11 1.39
N VAL A 387 14.02 12.82 1.07
CA VAL A 387 15.11 11.88 0.81
C VAL A 387 15.19 11.62 -0.69
N SER A 388 16.40 11.70 -1.25
CA SER A 388 16.64 11.41 -2.67
C SER A 388 17.90 10.59 -2.89
N ASN A 389 18.07 10.08 -4.10
CA ASN A 389 19.24 9.29 -4.51
C ASN A 389 19.46 8.07 -3.61
N LEU A 390 18.38 7.43 -3.17
CA LEU A 390 18.42 6.31 -2.25
C LEU A 390 19.09 5.09 -2.88
N LYS A 391 20.19 4.66 -2.27
CA LYS A 391 21.01 3.51 -2.69
C LYS A 391 21.29 2.61 -1.50
N PHE A 392 21.14 1.31 -1.71
CA PHE A 392 21.48 0.29 -0.73
C PHE A 392 22.28 -0.82 -1.40
N LYS A 393 23.41 -1.17 -0.79
CA LYS A 393 24.22 -2.32 -1.14
C LYS A 393 24.20 -3.31 0.01
N PRO A 394 23.50 -4.45 -0.08
CA PRO A 394 23.47 -5.45 0.97
C PRO A 394 24.87 -6.05 1.18
N PHE A 395 25.15 -6.46 2.41
CA PHE A 395 26.33 -7.28 2.68
C PHE A 395 26.21 -8.66 2.02
N SER A 396 27.31 -9.14 1.43
CA SER A 396 27.46 -10.52 0.99
C SER A 396 27.32 -11.50 2.16
N LEU A 397 27.07 -12.78 1.87
CA LEU A 397 27.01 -13.83 2.89
C LEU A 397 28.27 -13.84 3.78
N TYR A 398 29.45 -13.68 3.17
CA TYR A 398 30.73 -13.63 3.89
C TYR A 398 30.85 -12.40 4.79
N GLN A 399 30.39 -11.22 4.34
CA GLN A 399 30.36 -10.01 5.16
C GLN A 399 29.39 -10.14 6.33
N LYS A 400 28.21 -10.73 6.12
CA LYS A 400 27.25 -11.04 7.20
C LYS A 400 27.84 -12.01 8.22
N ALA A 401 28.49 -13.08 7.76
CA ALA A 401 29.18 -14.05 8.63
C ALA A 401 30.28 -13.37 9.47
N THR A 402 31.06 -12.49 8.84
CA THR A 402 32.12 -11.72 9.51
C THR A 402 31.53 -10.76 10.55
N TYR A 403 30.44 -10.07 10.20
CA TYR A 403 29.71 -9.21 11.14
C TYR A 403 29.22 -9.98 12.37
N ALA A 404 28.57 -11.14 12.17
CA ALA A 404 28.08 -12.00 13.23
C ALA A 404 29.21 -12.55 14.11
N THR A 405 30.32 -12.99 13.49
CA THR A 405 31.50 -13.49 14.20
C THR A 405 32.12 -12.39 15.08
N ASN A 406 32.22 -11.16 14.55
CA ASN A 406 32.73 -10.02 15.31
C ASN A 406 31.80 -9.65 16.48
N ALA A 407 30.49 -9.77 16.31
CA ALA A 407 29.52 -9.53 17.37
C ALA A 407 29.63 -10.59 18.48
N HIS A 408 29.78 -11.87 18.11
CA HIS A 408 29.98 -12.98 19.03
C HIS A 408 31.28 -12.82 19.85
N ASN A 409 32.40 -12.56 19.16
CA ASN A 409 33.68 -12.29 19.81
C ASN A 409 33.63 -11.05 20.72
N GLY A 410 32.96 -9.98 20.28
CA GLY A 410 32.78 -8.78 21.08
C GLY A 410 31.98 -9.02 22.36
N LYS A 411 30.97 -9.90 22.34
CA LYS A 411 30.23 -10.31 23.55
C LYS A 411 31.09 -11.09 24.52
N ALA A 412 31.85 -12.08 24.03
CA ALA A 412 32.76 -12.87 24.85
C ALA A 412 33.81 -11.99 25.53
N LYS A 413 34.43 -11.06 24.77
CA LYS A 413 35.38 -10.08 25.33
C LYS A 413 34.76 -9.16 26.39
N LYS A 414 33.52 -8.70 26.18
CA LYS A 414 32.82 -7.89 27.18
C LYS A 414 32.51 -8.67 28.46
N ALA A 415 32.09 -9.92 28.32
CA ALA A 415 31.81 -10.79 29.47
C ALA A 415 33.10 -11.08 30.27
N ALA A 416 34.21 -11.32 29.59
CA ALA A 416 35.51 -11.52 30.23
C ALA A 416 36.09 -10.25 30.89
N ALA A 417 35.61 -9.07 30.49
CA ALA A 417 36.05 -7.78 31.04
C ALA A 417 35.24 -7.34 32.28
N LEU A 418 34.24 -8.11 32.72
CA LEU A 418 33.50 -7.84 33.96
C LEU A 418 34.36 -8.20 35.19
N PRO A 419 34.15 -7.57 36.36
CA PRO A 419 34.95 -7.84 37.57
C PRO A 419 34.93 -9.30 38.05
N ASP A 420 33.86 -10.03 37.74
CA ASP A 420 33.64 -11.46 38.01
C ASP A 420 33.71 -12.32 36.71
N GLY A 421 34.14 -11.72 35.61
CA GLY A 421 34.17 -12.33 34.28
C GLY A 421 35.17 -13.49 34.20
N LYS A 422 34.68 -14.72 34.04
CA LYS A 422 35.55 -15.87 33.75
C LYS A 422 36.07 -15.77 32.31
N THR A 423 37.33 -16.12 32.12
CA THR A 423 37.91 -16.27 30.77
C THR A 423 37.23 -17.42 30.05
N ASP A 424 36.61 -17.15 28.92
CA ASP A 424 35.97 -18.16 28.08
C ASP A 424 37.02 -18.83 27.17
N TYR A 425 37.47 -20.02 27.55
CA TYR A 425 38.39 -20.83 26.75
C TYR A 425 37.68 -21.62 25.62
N ALA A 426 36.35 -21.63 25.60
CA ALA A 426 35.56 -22.38 24.61
C ALA A 426 35.25 -21.58 23.34
N THR A 427 35.54 -20.27 23.30
CA THR A 427 35.21 -19.42 22.15
C THR A 427 36.08 -19.73 20.93
N ASN A 428 35.52 -20.44 19.95
CA ASN A 428 36.18 -20.72 18.67
C ASN A 428 35.51 -19.91 17.53
N THR A 429 36.10 -18.76 17.19
CA THR A 429 35.55 -17.85 16.16
C THR A 429 35.54 -18.45 14.76
N LYS A 430 36.51 -19.33 14.42
CA LYS A 430 36.55 -20.03 13.12
C LYS A 430 35.40 -21.03 13.01
N ALA A 431 35.22 -21.86 14.04
CA ALA A 431 34.11 -22.82 14.11
C ALA A 431 32.75 -22.11 14.11
N TYR A 432 32.62 -21.00 14.87
CA TYR A 432 31.42 -20.18 14.85
C TYR A 432 31.11 -19.66 13.44
N LYS A 433 32.10 -19.09 12.74
CA LYS A 433 31.92 -18.56 11.39
C LYS A 433 31.52 -19.66 10.40
N PHE A 434 32.18 -20.82 10.44
CA PHE A 434 31.84 -21.96 9.59
C PHE A 434 30.42 -22.46 9.86
N ASN A 435 30.07 -22.66 11.12
CA ASN A 435 28.72 -23.08 11.51
C ASN A 435 27.67 -22.05 11.08
N TRP A 436 27.96 -20.75 11.24
CA TRP A 436 27.10 -19.67 10.78
C TRP A 436 26.90 -19.75 9.26
N LEU A 437 27.98 -19.88 8.47
CA LEU A 437 27.90 -20.00 7.01
C LEU A 437 27.06 -21.21 6.59
N ARG A 438 27.31 -22.38 7.18
CA ARG A 438 26.55 -23.61 6.91
C ARG A 438 25.05 -23.42 7.15
N ASN A 439 24.69 -22.80 8.29
CA ASN A 439 23.29 -22.57 8.65
C ASN A 439 22.60 -21.48 7.82
N HIS A 440 23.36 -20.66 7.09
CA HIS A 440 22.85 -19.55 6.27
C HIS A 440 23.16 -19.71 4.78
N ALA A 441 23.69 -20.86 4.33
CA ALA A 441 24.03 -21.11 2.93
C ALA A 441 22.79 -21.04 2.01
N ASN A 442 21.62 -21.43 2.52
CA ASN A 442 20.34 -21.31 1.82
C ASN A 442 19.82 -19.86 1.68
N SER A 443 20.54 -18.86 2.21
CA SER A 443 20.25 -17.43 2.03
C SER A 443 20.97 -16.82 0.82
N ILE A 444 21.83 -17.59 0.14
CA ILE A 444 22.45 -17.19 -1.13
C ILE A 444 21.33 -16.93 -2.14
N GLY A 445 21.32 -15.74 -2.75
CA GLY A 445 20.28 -15.32 -3.68
C GLY A 445 19.01 -14.75 -3.03
N LYS A 446 18.83 -14.89 -1.70
CA LYS A 446 17.74 -14.24 -0.95
C LYS A 446 18.00 -12.76 -0.63
N PHE A 447 18.83 -12.07 -1.42
CA PHE A 447 19.10 -10.62 -1.27
C PHE A 447 17.91 -9.72 -1.63
N VAL A 448 16.74 -10.33 -1.79
CA VAL A 448 15.48 -9.75 -2.23
C VAL A 448 14.57 -9.32 -1.08
N ASP A 449 15.04 -9.28 0.18
CA ASP A 449 14.17 -8.99 1.33
C ASP A 449 13.93 -7.48 1.58
N GLY A 450 14.63 -6.60 0.84
CA GLY A 450 14.49 -5.15 0.96
C GLY A 450 15.31 -4.55 2.11
N TYR A 451 15.00 -3.30 2.48
CA TYR A 451 15.60 -2.60 3.61
C TYR A 451 14.70 -1.44 4.07
N ARG A 452 14.88 -1.01 5.31
CA ARG A 452 14.21 0.15 5.90
C ARG A 452 15.18 1.06 6.64
N VAL A 453 14.86 2.34 6.61
CA VAL A 453 15.49 3.39 7.41
C VAL A 453 14.38 4.10 8.18
N THR A 454 14.49 4.09 9.50
CA THR A 454 13.54 4.78 10.40
C THR A 454 14.12 6.12 10.81
N ALA A 455 13.41 7.20 10.53
CA ALA A 455 13.68 8.54 11.06
C ALA A 455 12.74 8.82 12.25
N LYS A 456 13.26 9.45 13.31
CA LYS A 456 12.44 9.84 14.48
C LYS A 456 12.51 11.34 14.73
N TYR A 457 11.39 11.94 15.09
CA TYR A 457 11.29 13.34 15.53
C TYR A 457 10.25 13.45 16.64
N GLY A 458 10.70 13.71 17.87
CA GLY A 458 9.84 13.60 19.05
C GLY A 458 9.25 12.20 19.18
N ARG A 459 7.91 12.10 19.20
CA ARG A 459 7.17 10.82 19.21
C ARG A 459 6.83 10.30 17.80
N THR A 460 7.16 11.05 16.77
CA THR A 460 6.90 10.66 15.38
C THR A 460 8.00 9.75 14.89
N GLU A 461 7.62 8.56 14.42
CA GLU A 461 8.50 7.66 13.69
C GLU A 461 7.99 7.51 12.27
N ARG A 462 8.91 7.57 11.31
CA ARG A 462 8.62 7.40 9.88
C ARG A 462 9.67 6.54 9.22
N ILE A 463 9.23 5.74 8.26
CA ILE A 463 10.06 4.71 7.63
C ILE A 463 10.07 4.94 6.12
N PHE A 464 11.27 4.97 5.53
CA PHE A 464 11.48 4.89 4.09
C PHE A 464 12.40 3.72 3.76
N GLY A 465 12.40 3.28 2.51
CA GLY A 465 13.23 2.17 2.08
C GLY A 465 12.66 1.45 0.88
N GLN A 466 13.12 0.22 0.67
CA GLN A 466 12.71 -0.62 -0.45
C GLN A 466 12.03 -1.87 0.10
N ARG A 467 10.81 -2.16 -0.34
CA ARG A 467 10.21 -3.48 -0.12
C ARG A 467 11.01 -4.53 -0.88
N GLY A 468 11.05 -5.75 -0.35
CA GLY A 468 11.75 -6.85 -0.99
C GLY A 468 11.20 -7.22 -2.38
N GLN A 469 12.07 -7.64 -3.31
CA GLN A 469 11.69 -8.16 -4.64
C GLN A 469 10.90 -9.47 -4.55
N ASN A 470 11.00 -10.20 -3.43
CA ASN A 470 10.13 -11.34 -3.16
C ASN A 470 8.67 -10.94 -2.92
N ASN A 471 8.41 -9.67 -2.62
CA ASN A 471 7.07 -9.15 -2.45
C ASN A 471 6.52 -8.61 -3.77
N LEU A 472 6.26 -9.52 -4.72
CA LEU A 472 5.88 -9.19 -6.10
C LEU A 472 4.68 -8.24 -6.21
N SER A 473 3.70 -8.36 -5.30
CA SER A 473 2.49 -7.52 -5.31
C SER A 473 2.74 -6.09 -4.85
N TYR A 474 3.82 -5.82 -4.11
CA TYR A 474 4.10 -4.50 -3.52
C TYR A 474 5.52 -4.00 -3.81
N TYR A 475 6.27 -4.68 -4.67
CA TYR A 475 7.61 -4.26 -5.05
C TYR A 475 7.52 -3.09 -6.03
N SER A 476 7.77 -1.89 -5.53
CA SER A 476 7.97 -0.69 -6.33
C SER A 476 9.35 -0.11 -6.03
N PRO A 477 10.24 0.05 -7.02
CA PRO A 477 11.54 0.67 -6.82
C PRO A 477 11.43 2.10 -6.28
N ALA A 478 11.84 2.32 -5.03
CA ALA A 478 11.87 3.63 -4.39
C ALA A 478 13.26 4.27 -4.55
N LYS A 479 13.34 5.37 -5.30
CA LYS A 479 14.57 6.18 -5.41
C LYS A 479 14.55 7.39 -4.48
N ASP A 480 13.36 7.89 -4.20
CA ASP A 480 13.10 9.11 -3.43
C ASP A 480 11.89 8.89 -2.52
N ALA A 481 11.80 9.67 -1.44
CA ALA A 481 10.72 9.61 -0.47
C ALA A 481 10.59 10.94 0.28
N THR A 482 9.37 11.36 0.60
CA THR A 482 9.15 12.50 1.50
C THR A 482 8.39 12.03 2.74
N LEU A 483 8.98 12.23 3.92
CA LEU A 483 8.39 11.81 5.19
C LEU A 483 7.86 13.02 5.95
N ASN A 484 6.60 12.97 6.38
CA ASN A 484 6.05 13.95 7.31
C ASN A 484 6.47 13.61 8.75
N MET A 485 7.35 14.43 9.31
CA MET A 485 7.84 14.30 10.68
C MET A 485 6.87 14.91 11.71
N GLY A 486 5.78 15.54 11.24
CA GLY A 486 4.77 16.21 12.06
C GLY A 486 5.08 17.69 12.29
N PRO A 487 4.27 18.36 13.14
CA PRO A 487 4.45 19.79 13.43
C PRO A 487 5.80 20.04 14.11
N ALA A 488 6.46 21.14 13.73
CA ALA A 488 7.71 21.56 14.35
C ALA A 488 7.50 21.83 15.85
N LYS A 489 8.37 21.23 16.68
CA LYS A 489 8.37 21.37 18.15
C LYS A 489 9.76 21.72 18.65
N GLY A 490 9.83 22.43 19.78
CA GLY A 490 11.10 22.79 20.42
C GLY A 490 12.00 23.63 19.51
N THR A 491 11.40 24.52 18.71
CA THR A 491 12.05 25.29 17.64
C THR A 491 13.16 26.23 18.15
N SER A 492 13.13 26.61 19.42
CA SER A 492 14.17 27.42 20.06
C SER A 492 15.46 26.64 20.36
N GLN A 493 15.49 25.32 20.16
CA GLN A 493 16.63 24.46 20.48
C GLN A 493 17.00 23.56 19.31
N GLN A 494 18.27 23.21 19.18
CA GLN A 494 18.73 22.26 18.17
C GLN A 494 18.12 20.87 18.44
N GLN A 495 17.48 20.29 17.42
CA GLN A 495 16.84 18.98 17.50
C GLN A 495 17.66 17.94 16.73
N PHE A 496 17.75 16.71 17.25
CA PHE A 496 18.38 15.58 16.57
C PHE A 496 17.33 14.67 15.96
N ILE A 497 17.45 14.36 14.67
CA ILE A 497 16.62 13.42 13.94
C ILE A 497 17.46 12.15 13.68
N PRO A 498 17.40 11.14 14.56
CA PRO A 498 18.17 9.91 14.38
C PRO A 498 17.62 9.06 13.25
N PHE A 499 18.52 8.35 12.58
CA PHE A 499 18.25 7.29 11.61
C PHE A 499 18.62 5.93 12.21
N SER A 500 17.73 4.95 12.04
CA SER A 500 17.96 3.54 12.37
C SER A 500 17.84 2.68 11.13
N PHE A 501 18.74 1.69 10.98
CA PHE A 501 18.87 0.86 9.79
C PHE A 501 18.59 -0.60 10.18
N ASP A 502 17.65 -1.26 9.49
CA ASP A 502 17.20 -2.62 9.86
C ASP A 502 18.00 -3.74 9.18
N THR A 503 18.74 -3.43 8.12
CA THR A 503 19.39 -4.43 7.26
C THR A 503 20.90 -4.19 7.18
N LEU A 504 21.68 -5.27 7.18
CA LEU A 504 23.15 -5.19 7.08
C LEU A 504 23.58 -4.81 5.66
N GLY A 505 24.22 -3.66 5.52
CA GLY A 505 24.66 -3.16 4.23
C GLY A 505 25.32 -1.78 4.28
N THR A 506 25.50 -1.20 3.10
CA THR A 506 25.89 0.19 2.91
C THR A 506 24.73 0.97 2.33
N TYR A 507 24.31 2.01 3.04
CA TYR A 507 23.27 2.96 2.66
C TYR A 507 23.90 4.26 2.18
N SER A 508 23.31 4.88 1.16
CA SER A 508 23.72 6.19 0.64
C SER A 508 22.50 6.92 0.11
N PHE A 509 22.28 8.15 0.56
CA PHE A 509 21.16 9.00 0.15
C PHE A 509 21.42 10.46 0.50
N ASP A 510 20.71 11.36 -0.16
CA ASP A 510 20.71 12.80 0.14
C ASP A 510 19.47 13.15 0.95
N VAL A 511 19.64 14.06 1.91
CA VAL A 511 18.57 14.53 2.78
C VAL A 511 18.43 16.04 2.68
N ASN A 512 17.19 16.50 2.51
CA ASN A 512 16.76 17.88 2.64
C ASN A 512 15.62 17.97 3.66
N VAL A 513 15.51 19.12 4.33
CA VAL A 513 14.34 19.42 5.16
C VAL A 513 13.59 20.59 4.56
N LYS A 514 12.29 20.39 4.32
CA LYS A 514 11.34 21.43 3.95
C LYS A 514 10.33 21.61 5.06
N THR A 515 9.73 22.79 5.12
CA THR A 515 8.58 23.03 5.98
C THR A 515 7.43 23.61 5.19
N ILE A 516 6.21 23.21 5.56
CA ILE A 516 4.96 23.72 4.98
C ILE A 516 4.06 24.27 6.10
N PRO A 517 3.49 25.48 5.96
CA PRO A 517 2.61 26.03 6.99
C PRO A 517 1.34 25.20 7.17
N VAL A 518 0.89 25.10 8.43
CA VAL A 518 -0.35 24.41 8.85
C VAL A 518 -1.10 25.23 9.92
N ASP A 519 -0.83 26.53 9.94
CA ASP A 519 -1.48 27.54 10.78
C ASP A 519 -2.33 28.48 9.90
N GLN A 520 -2.66 29.67 10.42
CA GLN A 520 -3.44 30.72 9.72
C GLN A 520 -3.05 30.98 8.26
N ARG A 521 -1.78 30.72 7.88
CA ARG A 521 -1.33 30.83 6.49
C ARG A 521 -1.98 29.77 5.59
N PHE A 522 -2.17 28.55 6.08
CA PHE A 522 -2.93 27.50 5.41
C PHE A 522 -4.45 27.72 5.53
N ASP A 523 -4.93 28.15 6.70
CA ASP A 523 -6.35 28.45 6.94
C ASP A 523 -6.88 29.42 5.87
N ALA A 524 -6.12 30.48 5.56
CA ALA A 524 -6.47 31.46 4.52
C ALA A 524 -6.59 30.86 3.10
N VAL A 525 -5.82 29.81 2.79
CA VAL A 525 -5.88 29.14 1.49
C VAL A 525 -7.12 28.23 1.44
N ALA A 526 -7.37 27.49 2.50
CA ALA A 526 -8.57 26.65 2.64
C ALA A 526 -9.85 27.49 2.57
N GLN A 527 -9.93 28.59 3.32
CA GLN A 527 -11.06 29.51 3.31
C GLN A 527 -11.32 30.11 1.94
N ARG A 528 -10.28 30.36 1.12
CA ARG A 528 -10.46 30.79 -0.26
C ARG A 528 -11.12 29.70 -1.11
N ALA A 529 -10.71 28.44 -0.97
CA ALA A 529 -11.34 27.33 -1.68
C ALA A 529 -12.81 27.15 -1.25
N GLN A 530 -13.09 27.23 0.06
CA GLN A 530 -14.44 27.17 0.63
C GLN A 530 -15.33 28.31 0.13
N ALA A 531 -14.82 29.55 0.09
CA ALA A 531 -15.56 30.70 -0.42
C ALA A 531 -15.90 30.61 -1.93
N ASN A 532 -15.16 29.79 -2.67
CA ASN A 532 -15.37 29.53 -4.10
C ASN A 532 -15.93 28.12 -4.36
N ALA A 533 -16.54 27.49 -3.35
CA ALA A 533 -17.16 26.17 -3.46
C ALA A 533 -18.24 26.15 -4.56
N VAL A 534 -18.31 25.05 -5.29
CA VAL A 534 -19.30 24.82 -6.33
C VAL A 534 -20.20 23.66 -5.92
N PRO A 535 -21.51 23.89 -5.74
CA PRO A 535 -22.44 22.81 -5.48
C PRO A 535 -22.59 21.91 -6.70
N LEU A 536 -22.46 20.61 -6.47
CA LEU A 536 -22.64 19.57 -7.48
C LEU A 536 -23.74 18.60 -7.02
N ASP A 537 -24.61 18.22 -7.95
CA ASP A 537 -25.50 17.07 -7.82
C ASP A 537 -24.76 15.83 -8.33
N ILE A 538 -24.52 14.86 -7.43
CA ILE A 538 -23.74 13.66 -7.69
C ILE A 538 -24.70 12.48 -7.76
N LYS A 539 -24.75 11.85 -8.93
CA LYS A 539 -25.48 10.61 -9.18
C LYS A 539 -24.49 9.46 -9.31
N ARG A 540 -25.02 8.24 -9.44
CA ARG A 540 -24.22 7.01 -9.58
C ARG A 540 -23.17 7.10 -10.70
N ASP A 541 -23.52 7.69 -11.83
CA ASP A 541 -22.73 7.74 -13.06
C ASP A 541 -22.75 9.14 -13.71
N ALA A 542 -23.19 10.18 -12.99
CA ALA A 542 -23.27 11.52 -13.53
C ALA A 542 -23.02 12.59 -12.46
N ILE A 543 -22.48 13.73 -12.90
CA ILE A 543 -22.29 14.91 -12.08
C ILE A 543 -22.88 16.09 -12.84
N THR A 544 -23.77 16.82 -12.18
CA THR A 544 -24.38 18.02 -12.74
C THR A 544 -24.26 19.22 -11.80
N GLY A 545 -24.29 20.42 -12.35
CA GLY A 545 -24.24 21.65 -11.56
C GLY A 545 -24.20 22.89 -12.44
N THR A 546 -24.27 24.06 -11.82
CA THR A 546 -24.17 25.33 -12.52
C THR A 546 -23.22 26.23 -11.75
N VAL A 547 -22.31 26.89 -12.47
CA VAL A 547 -21.37 27.84 -11.86
C VAL A 547 -21.26 29.09 -12.72
N ASN A 548 -21.35 30.26 -12.10
CA ASN A 548 -21.16 31.54 -12.78
C ASN A 548 -19.81 32.13 -12.37
N VAL A 549 -18.95 32.42 -13.34
CA VAL A 549 -17.61 32.98 -13.09
C VAL A 549 -17.44 34.32 -13.80
N LYS A 550 -16.83 35.30 -13.13
CA LYS A 550 -16.61 36.65 -13.67
C LYS A 550 -15.46 36.74 -14.67
N LYS A 551 -14.58 35.73 -14.68
CA LYS A 551 -13.42 35.61 -15.58
C LYS A 551 -13.10 34.14 -15.81
N PRO A 552 -12.29 33.79 -16.82
CA PRO A 552 -11.88 32.41 -17.04
C PRO A 552 -11.19 31.82 -15.81
N GLN A 553 -11.63 30.64 -15.38
CA GLN A 553 -11.18 29.95 -14.17
C GLN A 553 -11.16 28.44 -14.42
N ILE A 554 -10.54 27.70 -13.50
CA ILE A 554 -10.60 26.24 -13.48
C ILE A 554 -11.58 25.81 -12.38
N LEU A 555 -12.51 24.93 -12.71
CA LEU A 555 -13.17 24.09 -11.72
C LEU A 555 -12.20 22.98 -11.33
N VAL A 556 -11.85 22.92 -10.05
CA VAL A 556 -11.05 21.86 -9.46
C VAL A 556 -11.97 20.95 -8.66
N THR A 557 -11.77 19.63 -8.74
CA THR A 557 -12.49 18.67 -7.90
C THR A 557 -11.51 17.70 -7.23
N SER A 558 -12.00 16.96 -6.23
CA SER A 558 -11.32 15.75 -5.70
C SER A 558 -11.96 14.45 -6.22
N ILE A 559 -12.53 14.49 -7.43
CA ILE A 559 -13.10 13.32 -8.13
C ILE A 559 -12.02 12.72 -9.03
N PRO A 560 -11.66 11.43 -8.90
CA PRO A 560 -10.59 10.82 -9.68
C PRO A 560 -10.78 10.97 -11.19
N TYR A 561 -9.74 11.43 -11.89
CA TYR A 561 -9.76 11.52 -13.35
C TYR A 561 -9.75 10.12 -13.99
N SER A 562 -10.46 9.96 -15.09
CA SER A 562 -10.51 8.74 -15.90
C SER A 562 -10.93 9.12 -17.31
N THR A 563 -10.46 8.38 -18.32
CA THR A 563 -10.91 8.54 -19.71
C THR A 563 -12.38 8.13 -19.90
N GLY A 564 -13.00 7.54 -18.88
CA GLY A 564 -14.43 7.23 -18.86
C GLY A 564 -15.35 8.42 -18.62
N TRP A 565 -14.82 9.57 -18.19
CA TRP A 565 -15.61 10.80 -18.04
C TRP A 565 -15.85 11.47 -19.40
N GLN A 566 -17.10 11.86 -19.66
CA GLN A 566 -17.54 12.45 -20.92
C GLN A 566 -18.47 13.64 -20.65
N SER A 567 -18.46 14.63 -21.55
CA SER A 567 -19.38 15.76 -21.54
C SER A 567 -19.57 16.30 -22.95
N ASP A 568 -20.79 16.70 -23.29
CA ASP A 568 -21.11 17.32 -24.59
C ASP A 568 -20.72 18.81 -24.64
N HIS A 569 -20.59 19.47 -23.49
CA HIS A 569 -20.47 20.93 -23.39
C HIS A 569 -19.28 21.41 -22.56
N ASN A 570 -18.56 20.51 -21.88
CA ASN A 570 -17.45 20.87 -20.99
C ASN A 570 -16.13 20.23 -21.43
N ASP A 571 -15.07 21.05 -21.44
CA ASP A 571 -13.70 20.57 -21.65
C ASP A 571 -13.16 19.95 -20.36
N ILE A 572 -13.33 18.62 -20.24
CA ILE A 572 -12.82 17.85 -19.10
C ILE A 572 -11.29 17.74 -19.20
N ILE A 573 -10.61 18.17 -18.14
CA ILE A 573 -9.15 18.13 -18.02
C ILE A 573 -8.72 17.29 -16.82
N ASN A 574 -7.51 16.72 -16.89
CA ASN A 574 -6.83 16.18 -15.73
C ASN A 574 -6.15 17.33 -14.98
N VAL A 575 -6.74 17.77 -13.87
CA VAL A 575 -6.19 18.80 -13.00
C VAL A 575 -5.41 18.17 -11.87
N ASN A 576 -4.34 18.84 -11.42
CA ASN A 576 -3.51 18.38 -10.30
C ASN A 576 -2.89 17.00 -10.54
N ASP A 577 -2.78 16.58 -11.81
CA ASP A 577 -2.25 15.28 -12.20
C ASP A 577 -2.99 14.08 -11.59
N GLY A 578 -4.25 14.26 -11.15
CA GLY A 578 -5.03 13.16 -10.57
C GLY A 578 -6.55 13.28 -10.58
N PHE A 579 -7.11 14.47 -10.78
CA PHE A 579 -8.54 14.70 -10.60
C PHE A 579 -9.22 15.34 -11.81
N VAL A 580 -10.54 15.23 -11.85
CA VAL A 580 -11.38 15.88 -12.85
C VAL A 580 -11.34 17.39 -12.61
N GLY A 581 -11.06 18.14 -13.66
CA GLY A 581 -11.24 19.58 -13.70
C GLY A 581 -11.94 20.02 -14.98
N ILE A 582 -12.41 21.27 -15.00
CA ILE A 582 -13.10 21.85 -16.15
C ILE A 582 -12.60 23.26 -16.37
N LYS A 583 -12.30 23.61 -17.62
CA LYS A 583 -12.03 25.00 -18.01
C LYS A 583 -13.35 25.77 -18.10
N LEU A 584 -13.54 26.75 -17.23
CA LEU A 584 -14.74 27.59 -17.19
C LEU A 584 -14.56 28.85 -18.03
N LYS A 585 -15.60 29.22 -18.78
CA LYS A 585 -15.68 30.47 -19.54
C LYS A 585 -16.36 31.55 -18.70
N THR A 586 -16.13 32.82 -18.98
CA THR A 586 -16.85 33.92 -18.33
C THR A 586 -18.37 33.76 -18.51
N GLY A 587 -19.14 33.99 -17.45
CA GLY A 587 -20.58 33.81 -17.40
C GLY A 587 -21.00 32.46 -16.81
N THR A 588 -22.23 32.06 -17.11
CA THR A 588 -22.84 30.83 -16.59
C THR A 588 -22.34 29.60 -17.35
N ASN A 589 -21.76 28.65 -16.63
CA ASN A 589 -21.32 27.36 -17.16
C ASN A 589 -22.26 26.28 -16.60
N GLN A 590 -22.86 25.51 -17.50
CA GLN A 590 -23.61 24.31 -17.13
C GLN A 590 -22.66 23.12 -17.12
N LEU A 591 -22.61 22.41 -16.00
CA LEU A 591 -21.78 21.25 -15.78
C LEU A 591 -22.64 20.02 -16.00
N ASN A 592 -22.28 19.17 -16.96
CA ASN A 592 -22.95 17.89 -17.20
C ASN A 592 -21.92 16.85 -17.63
N LEU A 593 -21.53 16.00 -16.68
CA LEU A 593 -20.51 14.98 -16.86
C LEU A 593 -21.17 13.61 -16.65
N LYS A 594 -20.89 12.67 -17.54
CA LYS A 594 -21.30 11.27 -17.41
C LYS A 594 -20.06 10.38 -17.34
N TYR A 595 -20.13 9.34 -16.53
CA TYR A 595 -19.07 8.37 -16.35
C TYR A 595 -19.46 7.01 -16.91
N GLN A 596 -18.54 6.40 -17.65
CA GLN A 596 -18.63 5.02 -18.05
C GLN A 596 -17.27 4.33 -17.89
N THR A 597 -17.25 3.18 -17.20
CA THR A 597 -16.02 2.42 -17.00
C THR A 597 -15.39 2.02 -18.36
N PRO A 598 -14.14 2.44 -18.64
CA PRO A 598 -13.46 2.08 -19.87
C PRO A 598 -13.38 0.56 -20.06
N GLY A 599 -13.70 0.09 -21.27
CA GLY A 599 -13.66 -1.34 -21.62
C GLY A 599 -14.86 -2.18 -21.14
N LEU A 600 -15.82 -1.60 -20.39
CA LEU A 600 -16.98 -2.35 -19.88
C LEU A 600 -17.81 -2.99 -21.00
N HIS A 601 -18.15 -2.25 -22.06
CA HIS A 601 -18.89 -2.79 -23.20
C HIS A 601 -18.10 -3.85 -23.96
N LEU A 602 -16.79 -3.66 -24.15
CA LEU A 602 -15.94 -4.64 -24.81
C LEU A 602 -15.90 -5.94 -23.99
N GLY A 603 -15.74 -5.84 -22.67
CA GLY A 603 -15.77 -6.98 -21.76
C GLY A 603 -17.10 -7.74 -21.81
N LEU A 604 -18.22 -7.03 -21.90
CA LEU A 604 -19.55 -7.63 -22.08
C LEU A 604 -19.62 -8.42 -23.40
N ILE A 605 -19.21 -7.81 -24.51
CA ILE A 605 -19.21 -8.45 -25.84
C ILE A 605 -18.34 -9.71 -25.83
N LEU A 606 -17.12 -9.63 -25.30
CA LEU A 606 -16.21 -10.78 -25.22
C LEU A 606 -16.75 -11.89 -24.32
N SER A 607 -17.45 -11.55 -23.25
CA SER A 607 -18.10 -12.53 -22.36
C SER A 607 -19.21 -13.30 -23.09
N VAL A 608 -20.05 -12.59 -23.86
CA VAL A 608 -21.10 -13.22 -24.68
C VAL A 608 -20.50 -14.14 -25.74
N ILE A 609 -19.46 -13.69 -26.44
CA ILE A 609 -18.73 -14.53 -27.42
C ILE A 609 -18.15 -15.77 -26.74
N GLY A 610 -17.54 -15.61 -25.56
CA GLY A 610 -16.98 -16.72 -24.79
C GLY A 610 -18.02 -17.77 -24.40
N ILE A 611 -19.21 -17.34 -23.95
CA ILE A 611 -20.32 -18.24 -23.62
C ILE A 611 -20.80 -18.96 -24.88
N ALA A 612 -20.96 -18.25 -26.01
CA ALA A 612 -21.38 -18.86 -27.26
C ALA A 612 -20.40 -19.94 -27.74
N LEU A 613 -19.09 -19.65 -27.69
CA LEU A 613 -18.04 -20.62 -28.04
C LEU A 613 -18.04 -21.83 -27.10
N LEU A 614 -18.24 -21.62 -25.80
CA LEU A 614 -18.32 -22.71 -24.82
C LEU A 614 -19.52 -23.63 -25.11
N LEU A 615 -20.67 -23.07 -25.44
CA LEU A 615 -21.87 -23.83 -25.79
C LEU A 615 -21.65 -24.62 -27.08
N ILE A 616 -21.12 -23.98 -28.12
CA ILE A 616 -20.77 -24.65 -29.39
C ILE A 616 -19.81 -25.82 -29.15
N PHE A 617 -18.75 -25.59 -28.37
CA PHE A 617 -17.79 -26.63 -28.02
C PHE A 617 -18.44 -27.79 -27.25
N SER A 618 -19.29 -27.48 -26.29
CA SER A 618 -20.00 -28.50 -25.49
C SER A 618 -20.95 -29.34 -26.33
N VAL A 619 -21.66 -28.71 -27.28
CA VAL A 619 -22.55 -29.39 -28.23
C VAL A 619 -21.74 -30.30 -29.16
N VAL A 620 -20.66 -29.79 -29.75
CA VAL A 620 -19.79 -30.59 -30.62
C VAL A 620 -19.22 -31.80 -29.87
N LEU A 621 -18.80 -31.63 -28.62
CA LEU A 621 -18.28 -32.72 -27.79
C LEU A 621 -19.36 -33.71 -27.34
N PHE A 622 -20.64 -33.30 -27.27
CA PHE A 622 -21.74 -34.21 -27.00
C PHE A 622 -22.06 -35.11 -28.21
N PHE A 623 -21.83 -34.60 -29.42
CA PHE A 623 -22.10 -35.32 -30.67
C PHE A 623 -20.88 -36.07 -31.24
N LEU A 624 -19.68 -35.87 -30.69
CA LEU A 624 -18.45 -36.63 -30.97
C LEU A 624 -18.24 -37.71 -29.90
#